data_AF-A0A3D1ZJM3-F1
#
_entry.id   AF-A0A3D1ZJM3-F1
#
_cell.length_a   1.000
_cell.length_b   1.000
_cell.length_c   1.000
_cell.angle_alpha   90.00
_cell.angle_beta   90.00
_cell.angle_gamma   90.00
#
_symmetry.space_group_name_H-M   'P 1'
#
loop_
_entity.id
_entity.type
_entity.pdbx_description
1 polymer ?
#
loop_
_entity_poly.entity_id
_entity_poly.type
_entity_poly.pdbx_seq_one_letter_code
_entity_poly.pdbx_strand_id
1 'polypeptide(L)'
;GVPAGVAQSGEQLYHDMNLRSRNFILRIEHSGWRTLEHSGITVKLSETPGAIVRGLPGLGQHNTLIFGDLLGIEESELERMASEGTLA
;
A
#
# COMPACT_ATOMS: atom_id res chain seq x y z
N GLY A 1 21.12 -34.47 9.61
CA GLY A 1 19.70 -34.50 10.00
C GLY A 1 18.83 -34.65 8.77
N VAL A 2 17.53 -34.89 8.94
CA VAL A 2 16.55 -35.00 7.83
C VAL A 2 15.77 -33.69 7.72
N PRO A 3 15.72 -33.03 6.54
CA PRO A 3 14.91 -31.82 6.34
C PRO A 3 13.41 -32.14 6.48
N ALA A 4 12.70 -31.40 7.33
CA ALA A 4 11.26 -31.50 7.51
C ALA A 4 10.66 -30.15 7.88
N GLY A 5 9.41 -29.91 7.49
CA GLY A 5 8.64 -28.71 7.81
C GLY A 5 7.14 -29.01 7.87
N VAL A 6 6.40 -28.25 8.67
CA VAL A 6 4.94 -28.40 8.81
C VAL A 6 4.26 -27.76 7.61
N ALA A 7 3.28 -28.45 7.02
CA ALA A 7 2.34 -27.84 6.08
C ALA A 7 1.37 -26.93 6.86
N GLN A 8 1.71 -25.66 7.01
CA GLN A 8 0.91 -24.69 7.75
C GLN A 8 -0.39 -24.34 7.00
N SER A 9 -1.49 -24.17 7.73
CA SER A 9 -2.71 -23.54 7.23
C SER A 9 -2.55 -22.02 7.09
N GLY A 10 -3.48 -21.35 6.41
CA GLY A 10 -3.48 -19.89 6.29
C GLY A 10 -3.56 -19.18 7.65
N GLU A 11 -4.35 -19.72 8.58
CA GLU A 11 -4.48 -19.17 9.94
C GLU A 11 -3.18 -19.36 10.76
N GLN A 12 -2.55 -20.54 10.65
CA GLN A 12 -1.28 -20.82 11.32
C GLN A 12 -0.19 -19.87 10.81
N LEU A 13 -0.11 -19.68 9.50
CA LEU A 13 0.83 -18.74 8.87
C LEU A 13 0.57 -17.30 9.31
N TYR A 14 -0.71 -16.89 9.39
CA TYR A 14 -1.09 -15.54 9.83
C TYR A 14 -0.71 -15.26 11.29
N HIS A 15 -0.70 -16.26 12.16
CA HIS A 15 -0.32 -16.13 13.57
C HIS A 15 1.13 -16.53 13.88
N ASP A 16 1.93 -16.95 12.88
CA ASP A 16 3.31 -17.39 13.08
C ASP A 16 4.18 -16.24 13.61
N MET A 17 4.76 -16.44 14.81
CA MET A 17 5.56 -15.42 15.50
C MET A 17 6.86 -15.08 14.75
N ASN A 18 7.48 -16.07 14.09
CA ASN A 18 8.70 -15.81 13.32
C ASN A 18 8.39 -14.95 12.10
N LEU A 19 7.28 -15.23 11.40
CA LEU A 19 6.84 -14.41 10.26
C LEU A 19 6.45 -13.00 10.69
N ARG A 20 5.71 -12.85 11.80
CA ARG A 20 5.33 -11.53 12.35
C ARG A 20 6.55 -10.70 12.76
N SER A 21 7.54 -11.32 13.41
CA SER A 21 8.79 -10.62 13.80
C SER A 21 9.58 -10.05 12.62
N ARG A 22 9.31 -10.53 11.39
CA ARG A 22 9.99 -10.13 10.16
C ARG A 22 9.14 -9.19 9.29
N ASN A 23 8.05 -8.67 9.84
CA ASN A 23 7.07 -7.86 9.13
C ASN A 23 6.53 -8.58 7.88
N PHE A 24 6.31 -9.89 7.98
CA PHE A 24 5.65 -10.65 6.92
C PHE A 24 4.15 -10.33 6.86
N ILE A 25 3.53 -10.06 8.02
CA ILE A 25 2.21 -9.44 8.14
C ILE A 25 2.39 -8.13 8.89
N LEU A 26 1.88 -7.02 8.33
CA LEU A 26 1.96 -5.70 8.96
C LEU A 26 0.63 -4.94 8.86
N ARG A 27 0.47 -3.94 9.73
CA ARG A 27 -0.71 -3.09 9.79
C ARG A 27 -0.49 -1.86 8.91
N ILE A 28 -1.41 -1.61 7.99
CA ILE A 28 -1.39 -0.48 7.06
C ILE A 28 -2.63 0.37 7.30
N GLU A 29 -2.44 1.67 7.47
CA GLU A 29 -3.54 2.65 7.48
C GLU A 29 -3.86 3.08 6.05
N HIS A 30 -5.15 3.02 5.71
CA HIS A 30 -5.67 3.39 4.39
C HIS A 30 -6.42 4.72 4.48
N SER A 31 -6.19 5.60 3.50
CA SER A 31 -6.79 6.94 3.47
C SER A 31 -8.32 6.85 3.47
N GLY A 32 -8.98 7.44 4.49
CA GLY A 32 -10.44 7.42 4.64
C GLY A 32 -11.05 6.08 5.07
N TRP A 33 -10.21 5.11 5.45
CA TRP A 33 -10.62 3.75 5.84
C TRP A 33 -9.95 3.36 7.17
N ARG A 34 -10.14 2.12 7.59
CA ARG A 34 -9.51 1.57 8.80
C ARG A 34 -8.11 1.03 8.53
N THR A 35 -7.35 0.81 9.59
CA THR A 35 -6.13 0.01 9.55
C THR A 35 -6.45 -1.46 9.24
N LEU A 36 -5.72 -2.05 8.28
CA LEU A 36 -5.86 -3.45 7.86
C LEU A 36 -4.52 -4.18 7.97
N GLU A 37 -4.55 -5.50 8.18
CA GLU A 37 -3.34 -6.33 8.11
C GLU A 37 -3.12 -6.80 6.67
N HIS A 38 -1.90 -6.61 6.16
CA HIS A 38 -1.49 -7.02 4.82
C HIS A 38 -0.20 -7.83 4.87
N SER A 39 0.03 -8.63 3.84
CA SER A 39 1.34 -9.20 3.59
C SER A 39 2.35 -8.09 3.31
N GLY A 40 3.51 -8.19 3.96
CA GLY A 40 4.61 -7.29 3.74
C GLY A 40 5.49 -7.66 2.56
N ILE A 41 6.53 -6.84 2.37
CA ILE A 41 7.52 -7.08 1.33
C ILE A 41 8.34 -8.30 1.73
N THR A 42 8.25 -9.36 0.94
CA THR A 42 8.81 -10.68 1.23
C THR A 42 10.33 -10.71 1.05
N VAL A 43 10.85 -9.99 0.06
CA VAL A 43 12.28 -9.86 -0.19
C VAL A 43 12.86 -8.75 0.69
N LYS A 44 13.91 -9.08 1.47
CA LYS A 44 14.61 -8.12 2.32
C LYS A 44 15.99 -7.83 1.70
N LEU A 45 16.12 -6.65 1.11
CA LEU A 45 17.40 -6.16 0.58
C LEU A 45 18.13 -5.39 1.68
N SER A 46 19.43 -5.61 1.82
CA SER A 46 20.26 -4.96 2.86
C SER A 46 20.53 -3.50 2.56
N GLU A 47 20.75 -3.13 1.30
CA GLU A 47 21.08 -1.77 0.88
C GLU A 47 19.85 -0.92 0.54
N THR A 48 18.83 -1.55 -0.05
CA THR A 48 17.59 -0.89 -0.46
C THR A 48 16.35 -1.61 0.10
N PRO A 49 16.17 -1.62 1.43
CA PRO A 49 14.99 -2.26 2.03
C PRO A 49 13.71 -1.67 1.45
N GLY A 50 12.86 -2.51 0.87
CA GLY A 50 11.53 -2.07 0.44
C GLY A 50 10.69 -1.64 1.64
N ALA A 51 9.85 -0.62 1.44
CA ALA A 51 8.92 -0.13 2.45
C ALA A 51 7.51 0.04 1.88
N ILE A 52 6.49 -0.30 2.67
CA ILE A 52 5.11 0.10 2.40
C ILE A 52 4.88 1.40 3.17
N VAL A 53 4.91 2.52 2.44
CA VAL A 53 4.96 3.87 3.04
C VAL A 53 3.59 4.50 3.28
N ARG A 54 2.54 3.99 2.62
CA ARG A 54 1.16 4.46 2.77
C ARG A 54 0.18 3.38 2.28
N GLY A 55 -1.05 3.42 2.78
CA GLY A 55 -2.13 2.58 2.27
C GLY A 55 -2.66 3.05 0.92
N LEU A 56 -3.73 2.38 0.49
CA LEU A 56 -4.45 2.69 -0.74
C LEU A 56 -4.92 4.17 -0.73
N PRO A 57 -4.70 4.90 -1.83
CA PRO A 57 -5.22 6.25 -1.95
C PRO A 57 -6.74 6.24 -2.14
N GLY A 58 -7.39 7.32 -1.71
CA GLY A 58 -8.76 7.61 -2.08
C GLY A 58 -8.90 7.91 -3.57
N LEU A 59 -10.14 7.86 -4.07
CA LEU A 59 -10.47 8.29 -5.43
C LEU A 59 -10.02 9.74 -5.62
N GLY A 60 -9.27 10.01 -6.69
CA GLY A 60 -8.79 11.35 -7.02
C GLY A 60 -7.73 11.95 -6.08
N GLN A 61 -7.27 11.24 -5.04
CA GLN A 61 -6.38 11.79 -4.00
C GLN A 61 -5.09 12.44 -4.55
N HIS A 62 -4.61 12.01 -5.72
CA HIS A 62 -3.41 12.54 -6.36
C HIS A 62 -3.69 13.35 -7.63
N ASN A 63 -4.95 13.72 -7.92
CA ASN A 63 -5.32 14.44 -9.15
C ASN A 63 -4.60 15.79 -9.25
N THR A 64 -4.67 16.62 -8.20
CA THR A 64 -3.97 17.92 -8.17
C THR A 64 -2.45 17.75 -8.29
N LEU A 65 -1.86 16.78 -7.58
CA LEU A 65 -0.42 16.51 -7.65
C LEU A 65 0.01 16.13 -9.07
N ILE A 66 -0.72 15.23 -9.73
CA ILE A 66 -0.31 14.71 -11.04
C ILE A 66 -0.65 15.71 -12.15
N PHE A 67 -1.90 16.16 -12.23
CA PHE A 67 -2.35 17.01 -13.32
C PHE A 67 -1.90 18.46 -13.16
N GLY A 68 -1.95 18.99 -11.94
CA GLY A 68 -1.45 20.33 -11.63
C GLY A 68 0.07 20.34 -11.52
N ASP A 69 0.61 19.82 -10.42
CA ASP A 69 2.03 20.05 -10.08
C ASP A 69 3.02 19.40 -11.07
N LEU A 70 2.72 18.19 -11.56
CA LEU A 70 3.64 17.46 -12.44
C LEU A 70 3.41 17.72 -13.93
N LEU A 71 2.17 17.92 -14.37
CA LEU A 71 1.83 18.10 -15.78
C LEU A 71 1.53 19.56 -16.15
N GLY A 72 1.39 20.46 -15.17
CA GLY A 72 1.22 21.90 -15.40
C GLY A 72 -0.16 22.29 -15.93
N ILE A 73 -1.20 21.51 -15.64
CA ILE A 73 -2.57 21.90 -15.97
C ILE A 73 -3.02 22.98 -14.99
N GLU A 74 -3.49 24.09 -15.53
CA GLU A 74 -3.98 25.23 -14.75
C GLU A 74 -5.17 24.86 -13.86
N GLU A 75 -5.24 25.47 -12.68
CA GLU A 75 -6.28 25.20 -11.68
C GLU A 75 -7.70 25.37 -12.25
N SER A 76 -7.93 26.40 -13.08
CA SER A 76 -9.22 26.63 -13.73
C SER A 76 -9.65 25.49 -14.66
N GLU A 77 -8.69 24.80 -15.28
CA GLU A 77 -8.98 23.66 -16.15
C GLU A 77 -9.28 22.41 -15.33
N LEU A 78 -8.58 22.20 -14.20
CA LEU A 78 -8.88 21.13 -13.26
C LEU A 78 -10.30 21.29 -12.68
N GLU A 79 -10.68 22.50 -12.29
CA GLU A 79 -12.03 22.82 -11.83
C GLU A 79 -13.08 22.53 -12.90
N ARG A 80 -12.82 22.92 -14.16
CA ARG A 80 -13.70 22.61 -15.30
C ARG A 80 -13.88 21.10 -15.44
N MET A 81 -12.79 20.33 -15.48
CA MET A 81 -12.83 18.87 -15.61
C MET A 81 -13.59 18.21 -14.46
N ALA A 82 -13.42 18.70 -13.22
CA ALA A 82 -14.15 18.22 -12.05
C ALA A 82 -15.65 18.51 -12.16
N SER A 83 -16.03 19.71 -12.60
CA SER A 83 -17.43 20.10 -12.79
C SER A 83 -18.14 19.28 -13.88
N GLU A 84 -17.41 18.84 -14.90
CA GLU A 84 -17.89 17.96 -15.97
C GLU A 84 -17.91 16.48 -15.57
N GLY A 85 -17.38 16.13 -14.39
CA GLY A 85 -17.26 14.76 -13.91
C GLY A 85 -16.21 13.93 -14.65
N THR A 86 -15.31 14.58 -15.40
CA THR A 86 -14.18 13.93 -16.08
C THR A 86 -12.95 13.79 -15.18
N LEU A 87 -12.89 14.58 -14.10
CA LEU A 87 -11.94 14.46 -13.00
C LEU A 87 -12.70 14.21 -11.70
N ALA A 88 -12.19 13.31 -10.88
CA ALA A 88 -12.79 12.93 -9.60
C ALA A 88 -12.34 13.83 -8.44
#